data_AF-A0A843KP42-F1
#
_entry.id   AF-A0A843KP42-F1
#
_cell.length_a   1.000
_cell.length_b   1.000
_cell.length_c   1.000
_cell.angle_alpha   90.00
_cell.angle_beta   90.00
_cell.angle_gamma   90.00
#
_symmetry.space_group_name_H-M   'P 1'
#
loop_
_entity.id
_entity.type
_entity.pdbx_description
1 polymer ?
#
loop_
_entity_poly.entity_id
_entity_poly.type
_entity_poly.pdbx_seq_one_letter_code
_entity_poly.pdbx_strand_id
1 'polypeptide(L)' 'HVLTDALGNETASDEQVKAAIKLLDDLGSIERARHFALDYAKRAKDLLSCLSDSEEREMLRELVDYAVGREL' A
#
# COMPACT_ATOMS: atom_id res chain seq x y z
N HIS A 1 -15.63 1.73 -20.87
CA HIS A 1 -14.88 0.63 -20.21
C HIS A 1 -14.68 1.08 -18.78
N VAL A 2 -15.23 0.39 -17.77
CA VAL A 2 -15.38 0.93 -16.39
C VAL A 2 -14.11 1.61 -15.84
N LEU A 3 -12.92 1.06 -16.09
CA LEU A 3 -11.65 1.67 -15.68
C LEU A 3 -11.31 2.95 -16.46
N THR A 4 -11.46 2.99 -17.79
CA THR A 4 -11.16 4.19 -18.59
C THR A 4 -12.19 5.30 -18.40
N ASP A 5 -13.39 4.94 -17.94
CA ASP A 5 -14.47 5.90 -17.71
C ASP A 5 -14.23 6.68 -16.41
N ALA A 6 -13.41 6.15 -15.49
CA ALA A 6 -13.04 6.76 -14.21
C ALA A 6 -11.55 7.20 -14.12
N LEU A 7 -10.61 6.34 -14.54
CA LEU A 7 -9.17 6.62 -14.43
C LEU A 7 -8.74 7.61 -15.51
N GLY A 8 -8.20 8.76 -15.07
CA GLY A 8 -7.76 9.83 -15.97
C GLY A 8 -8.90 10.74 -16.46
N ASN A 9 -10.11 10.56 -15.92
CA ASN A 9 -11.25 11.44 -16.19
C ASN A 9 -11.50 12.35 -14.98
N GLU A 10 -11.15 13.64 -15.11
CA GLU A 10 -11.35 14.64 -14.06
C GLU A 10 -12.82 14.91 -13.72
N THR A 11 -13.75 14.52 -14.61
CA THR A 11 -15.19 14.70 -14.46
C THR A 11 -15.92 13.42 -14.07
N ALA A 12 -15.18 12.36 -13.71
CA ALA A 12 -15.78 11.09 -13.32
C ALA A 12 -16.75 11.27 -12.15
N SER A 13 -17.94 10.66 -12.26
CA SER A 13 -18.91 10.66 -11.16
C SER A 13 -18.48 9.73 -10.03
N ASP A 14 -18.99 9.99 -8.83
CA ASP A 14 -18.76 9.12 -7.66
C ASP A 14 -19.13 7.66 -7.93
N GLU A 15 -20.17 7.41 -8.72
CA GLU A 15 -20.59 6.05 -9.09
C GLU A 15 -19.56 5.36 -9.99
N GLN A 16 -18.96 6.10 -10.94
CA GLN A 16 -17.91 5.58 -11.81
C GLN A 16 -16.64 5.27 -11.00
N VAL A 17 -16.27 6.14 -10.06
CA VAL A 17 -15.14 5.90 -9.15
C VAL A 17 -15.40 4.67 -8.29
N LYS A 18 -16.58 4.53 -7.68
CA LYS A 18 -16.95 3.35 -6.88
C LYS A 18 -16.94 2.07 -7.71
N ALA A 19 -17.44 2.12 -8.95
CA ALA A 19 -17.41 0.97 -9.85
C ALA A 19 -15.98 0.56 -10.22
N ALA A 20 -15.07 1.53 -10.43
CA ALA A 20 -13.66 1.26 -10.68
C ALA A 20 -12.96 0.67 -9.44
N ILE A 21 -13.21 1.20 -8.23
CA ILE A 21 -12.68 0.64 -6.97
C ILE A 21 -13.15 -0.80 -6.80
N LYS A 22 -14.46 -1.05 -6.95
CA LYS A 22 -15.02 -2.40 -6.84
C LYS A 22 -14.40 -3.36 -7.83
N LEU A 23 -14.21 -2.93 -9.08
CA LEU A 23 -13.57 -3.76 -10.09
C LEU A 23 -12.11 -4.07 -9.76
N LEU A 24 -11.35 -3.09 -9.23
CA LEU A 24 -9.98 -3.31 -8.77
C LEU A 24 -9.92 -4.30 -7.58
N ASP A 25 -10.90 -4.24 -6.70
CA ASP A 25 -11.06 -5.16 -5.57
C ASP A 25 -11.43 -6.59 -6.03
N ASP A 26 -12.42 -6.72 -6.92
CA ASP A 26 -12.86 -7.99 -7.51
C ASP A 26 -11.73 -8.69 -8.27
N LEU A 27 -10.82 -7.92 -8.87
CA LEU A 27 -9.60 -8.42 -9.53
C LEU A 27 -8.46 -8.75 -8.55
N GLY A 28 -8.63 -8.48 -7.25
CA GLY A 28 -7.63 -8.68 -6.21
C GLY A 28 -6.45 -7.70 -6.30
N SER A 29 -6.59 -6.60 -7.03
CA SER A 29 -5.51 -5.64 -7.24
C SER A 29 -5.16 -4.87 -5.97
N ILE A 30 -6.18 -4.56 -5.16
CA ILE A 30 -6.03 -3.89 -3.86
C ILE A 30 -5.25 -4.78 -2.90
N GLU A 31 -5.68 -6.04 -2.73
CA GLU A 31 -5.00 -6.98 -1.85
C GLU A 31 -3.57 -7.29 -2.33
N ARG A 32 -3.36 -7.41 -3.64
CA ARG A 32 -2.00 -7.58 -4.20
C ARG A 32 -1.10 -6.39 -3.88
N ALA A 33 -1.60 -5.17 -3.99
CA ALA A 33 -0.84 -3.96 -3.64
C ALA A 33 -0.52 -3.93 -2.13
N ARG A 34 -1.46 -4.36 -1.27
CA ARG A 34 -1.25 -4.49 0.17
C ARG A 34 -0.14 -5.49 0.50
N HIS A 35 -0.20 -6.70 -0.05
CA HIS A 35 0.86 -7.70 0.12
C HIS A 35 2.21 -7.19 -0.38
N PHE A 36 2.24 -6.49 -1.51
CA PHE A 36 3.47 -5.89 -2.02
C PHE A 36 4.06 -4.88 -1.03
N ALA A 37 3.24 -4.01 -0.43
CA ALA A 37 3.71 -3.06 0.59
C ALA A 37 4.28 -3.78 1.82
N LEU A 38 3.60 -4.82 2.31
CA LEU A 38 4.03 -5.63 3.47
C LEU A 38 5.35 -6.37 3.19
N ASP A 39 5.53 -6.92 1.98
CA ASP A 39 6.76 -7.59 1.57
C ASP A 39 7.95 -6.61 1.57
N TYR A 40 7.75 -5.38 1.10
CA TYR A 40 8.79 -4.36 1.12
C TYR A 40 9.11 -3.88 2.54
N ALA A 41 8.10 -3.74 3.41
CA ALA A 41 8.33 -3.44 4.82
C ALA A 41 9.15 -4.53 5.50
N LYS A 42 8.85 -5.80 5.24
CA LYS A 42 9.64 -6.93 5.74
C LYS A 42 11.09 -6.84 5.26
N ARG A 43 11.31 -6.65 3.95
CA ARG A 43 12.66 -6.50 3.39
C ARG A 43 13.44 -5.33 3.99
N ALA A 44 12.77 -4.19 4.21
CA ALA A 44 13.39 -3.02 4.82
C ALA A 44 13.87 -3.34 6.25
N LYS A 45 13.05 -4.03 7.05
CA LYS A 45 13.43 -4.47 8.40
C LYS A 45 14.57 -5.49 8.38
N ASP A 46 14.55 -6.43 7.43
CA ASP A 46 15.63 -7.40 7.25
C ASP A 46 16.95 -6.69 6.93
N LEU A 47 16.92 -5.63 6.10
CA LEU A 47 18.11 -4.82 5.80
C LEU A 47 18.66 -4.06 7.02
N LEU A 48 17.80 -3.70 7.98
CA LEU A 48 18.22 -3.04 9.23
C LEU A 48 18.96 -4.00 10.17
N SER A 49 18.92 -5.33 9.94
CA SER A 49 19.60 -6.31 10.79
C SER A 49 21.13 -6.23 10.72
N CYS A 50 21.69 -5.51 9.74
CA CYS A 50 23.13 -5.28 9.65
C CYS A 50 23.63 -4.22 10.64
N LEU A 51 22.71 -3.42 11.20
CA LEU A 51 23.00 -2.41 12.22
C LEU A 51 22.98 -3.07 13.61
N SER A 52 23.90 -2.64 14.46
CA SER A 52 23.90 -2.99 15.89
C SER A 52 22.58 -2.62 16.55
N ASP A 53 22.20 -3.38 17.59
CA ASP A 53 21.04 -3.04 18.42
C ASP A 53 21.21 -1.63 19.00
N SER A 54 20.37 -0.70 18.56
CA SER A 54 20.37 0.70 19.00
C SER A 54 18.95 1.29 18.91
N GLU A 55 18.72 2.39 19.62
CA GLU A 55 17.43 3.09 19.60
C GLU A 55 17.08 3.61 18.20
N GLU A 56 18.08 4.06 17.43
CA GLU A 56 17.89 4.54 16.06
C GLU A 56 17.43 3.41 15.13
N ARG A 57 17.96 2.19 15.31
CA ARG A 57 17.54 1.04 14.53
C ARG A 57 16.09 0.69 14.82
N GLU A 58 15.66 0.72 16.08
CA GLU A 58 14.27 0.46 16.44
C GLU A 58 13.33 1.57 15.94
N MET A 59 13.74 2.84 16.02
CA MET A 59 13.00 3.97 15.44
C MET A 59 12.76 3.78 13.93
N LEU A 60 13.76 3.31 13.18
CA LEU A 60 13.61 3.02 11.75
C LEU A 60 12.66 1.86 11.49
N ARG A 61 12.66 0.84 12.35
CA ARG A 61 11.71 -0.30 12.24
C ARG A 61 10.27 0.16 12.50
N GLU A 62 10.06 1.02 13.49
CA GLU A 62 8.75 1.61 13.79
C GLU A 62 8.26 2.53 12.65
N LEU A 63 9.16 3.30 12.03
CA LEU A 63 8.83 4.11 10.87
C LEU A 63 8.34 3.26 9.69
N VAL A 64 8.99 2.12 9.46
CA VAL A 64 8.56 1.16 8.42
C VAL A 64 7.16 0.61 8.74
N ASP A 65 6.89 0.25 9.99
CA ASP A 65 5.56 -0.19 10.42
C ASP A 65 4.51 0.89 10.26
N TYR A 66 4.82 2.12 10.66
CA TYR A 66 3.92 3.26 10.51
C TYR A 66 3.55 3.52 9.03
N ALA A 67 4.49 3.35 8.11
CA ALA A 67 4.27 3.59 6.69
C ALA A 67 3.27 2.61 6.05
N VAL A 68 3.25 1.34 6.50
CA VAL A 68 2.39 0.29 5.94
C VAL A 68 1.17 -0.04 6.80
N GLY A 69 1.18 0.34 8.08
CA GLY A 69 0.13 0.05 9.06
C GLY A 69 -0.92 1.16 9.19
N ARG A 70 -0.94 2.14 8.29
CA ARG A 70 -1.85 3.32 8.36
C ARG A 70 -3.35 3.00 8.26
N GLU A 71 -3.74 1.74 8.12
CA GLU A 71 -5.13 1.27 8.00
C GLU A 71 -5.48 0.09 8.94
N LEU A 72 -4.94 0.05 10.16
CA LEU A 72 -5.48 -0.80 11.24
C LEU A 72 -6.41 -0.01 12.18
#